data_AF-A0A5N6EJY0-F1
#
_entry.id   AF-A0A5N6EJY0-F1
#
_cell.length_a   1.000
_cell.length_b   1.000
_cell.length_c   1.000
_cell.angle_alpha   90.00
_cell.angle_beta   90.00
_cell.angle_gamma   90.00
#
_symmetry.space_group_name_H-M   'P 1'
#
loop_
_entity.id
_entity.type
_entity.pdbx_description
1 polymer ?
#
loop_
_entity_poly.entity_id
_entity_poly.type
_entity_poly.pdbx_seq_one_letter_code
_entity_poly.pdbx_strand_id
1 'polypeptide(L)'
;MAYAAYHEQHPNLQGWQPAAFYDTDGGAVYEGEACELLYEILRRDDVVALLQYHRQCTNPIILRHSGYDWDNPFAYAIEHHGFRVLRVLVEIFPGKSDSSVNETLETYLAILDQHESTRQRFFAIF
;
A
#
# COMPACT_ATOMS: atom_id res chain seq x y z
N MET A 1 -4.70 -9.03 -15.70
CA MET A 1 -5.44 -8.06 -14.86
C MET A 1 -4.98 -8.25 -13.44
N ALA A 2 -4.43 -7.21 -12.81
CA ALA A 2 -3.93 -7.33 -11.45
C ALA A 2 -5.08 -7.24 -10.45
N TYR A 3 -6.10 -6.42 -10.70
CA TYR A 3 -7.16 -6.08 -9.76
C TYR A 3 -8.55 -6.50 -10.27
N ALA A 4 -8.65 -7.70 -10.85
CA ALA A 4 -9.85 -8.18 -11.56
C ALA A 4 -11.15 -8.11 -10.73
N ALA A 5 -11.08 -8.36 -9.41
CA ALA A 5 -12.23 -8.31 -8.52
C ALA A 5 -12.82 -6.91 -8.30
N TYR A 6 -12.09 -5.87 -8.71
CA TYR A 6 -12.38 -4.48 -8.38
C TYR A 6 -12.78 -3.65 -9.61
N HIS A 7 -13.05 -4.29 -10.76
CA HIS A 7 -13.55 -3.60 -11.95
C HIS A 7 -15.04 -3.26 -11.88
N GLU A 8 -15.75 -3.78 -10.88
CA GLU A 8 -17.12 -3.42 -10.57
C GLU A 8 -17.18 -2.66 -9.25
N GLN A 9 -17.86 -1.51 -9.24
CA GLN A 9 -18.05 -0.75 -8.01
C GLN A 9 -18.93 -1.56 -7.04
N HIS A 10 -18.44 -1.73 -5.81
CA HIS A 10 -19.20 -2.45 -4.78
C HIS A 10 -20.59 -1.80 -4.56
N PRO A 11 -21.68 -2.57 -4.45
CA PRO A 11 -23.04 -2.02 -4.30
C PRO A 11 -23.17 -1.01 -3.15
N ASN A 12 -22.50 -1.26 -2.02
CA ASN A 12 -22.53 -0.38 -0.85
C ASN A 12 -21.78 0.95 -1.04
N LEU A 13 -21.00 1.06 -2.13
CA LEU A 13 -20.23 2.25 -2.47
C LEU A 13 -20.77 2.95 -3.72
N GLN A 14 -21.92 2.53 -4.26
CA GLN A 14 -22.56 3.18 -5.41
C GLN A 14 -22.78 4.68 -5.12
N GLY A 15 -22.28 5.53 -6.02
CA GLY A 15 -22.35 6.99 -5.88
C GLY A 15 -21.14 7.62 -5.16
N TRP A 16 -20.19 6.83 -4.67
CA TRP A 16 -18.88 7.33 -4.26
C TRP A 16 -18.03 7.61 -5.52
N GLN A 17 -17.59 8.88 -5.69
CA GLN A 17 -16.86 9.37 -6.87
C GLN A 17 -15.45 8.77 -7.04
N PRO A 18 -14.88 8.88 -8.26
CA PRO A 18 -14.87 7.86 -9.30
C PRO A 18 -13.82 6.77 -9.02
N ALA A 19 -13.49 5.95 -10.02
CA ALA A 19 -12.48 4.90 -9.96
C ALA A 19 -11.20 5.33 -9.21
N ALA A 20 -10.71 4.43 -8.35
CA ALA A 20 -9.51 4.63 -7.56
C ALA A 20 -8.25 4.71 -8.45
N PHE A 21 -8.18 3.94 -9.54
CA PHE A 21 -7.18 4.06 -10.61
C PHE A 21 -7.56 3.18 -11.82
N TYR A 22 -6.68 3.06 -12.81
CA TYR A 22 -6.85 2.16 -13.95
C TYR A 22 -5.84 0.99 -13.87
N ASP A 23 -6.32 -0.25 -14.00
CA ASP A 23 -5.47 -1.45 -14.01
C ASP A 23 -4.64 -1.51 -15.30
N THR A 24 -3.73 -2.47 -15.36
CA THR A 24 -2.83 -2.81 -16.47
C THR A 24 -3.51 -3.02 -17.83
N ASP A 25 -4.81 -3.30 -17.85
CA ASP A 25 -5.63 -3.44 -19.06
C ASP A 25 -6.36 -2.15 -19.45
N GLY A 26 -6.19 -1.08 -18.67
CA GLY A 26 -6.88 0.20 -18.83
C GLY A 26 -8.30 0.21 -18.27
N GLY A 27 -8.75 -0.86 -17.61
CA GLY A 27 -10.05 -0.91 -16.93
C GLY A 27 -10.03 -0.12 -15.62
N ALA A 28 -11.15 0.50 -15.30
CA ALA A 28 -11.31 1.28 -14.07
C ALA A 28 -11.40 0.36 -12.85
N VAL A 29 -10.62 0.67 -11.82
CA VAL A 29 -10.57 -0.08 -10.56
C VAL A 29 -11.25 0.74 -9.47
N TYR A 30 -12.18 0.14 -8.75
CA TYR A 30 -12.99 0.77 -7.70
C TYR A 30 -12.63 0.19 -6.34
N GLU A 31 -12.76 1.01 -5.29
CA GLU A 31 -12.61 0.54 -3.92
C GLU A 31 -13.69 -0.50 -3.57
N GLY A 32 -13.31 -1.49 -2.77
CA GLY A 32 -14.20 -2.51 -2.22
C GLY A 32 -14.75 -2.12 -0.84
N GLU A 33 -15.53 -3.00 -0.21
CA GLU A 33 -15.94 -2.74 1.18
C GLU A 33 -14.72 -2.81 2.10
N ALA A 34 -14.72 -2.08 3.23
CA ALA A 34 -13.69 -2.19 4.26
C ALA A 34 -12.21 -2.18 3.77
N CYS A 35 -11.88 -1.29 2.83
CA CYS A 35 -10.51 -1.10 2.32
C CYS A 35 -9.92 -2.28 1.52
N GLU A 36 -10.76 -3.18 1.00
CA GLU A 36 -10.31 -4.37 0.27
C GLU A 36 -9.33 -4.07 -0.87
N LEU A 37 -9.54 -3.02 -1.67
CA LEU A 37 -8.62 -2.68 -2.76
C LEU A 37 -7.27 -2.21 -2.20
N LEU A 38 -7.30 -1.35 -1.18
CA LEU A 38 -6.10 -0.87 -0.53
C LEU A 38 -5.29 -2.04 0.05
N TYR A 39 -5.93 -2.98 0.73
CA TYR A 39 -5.23 -4.15 1.27
C TYR A 39 -4.66 -5.03 0.16
N GLU A 40 -5.36 -5.22 -0.96
CA GLU A 40 -4.81 -5.99 -2.08
C GLU A 40 -3.58 -5.30 -2.71
N ILE A 41 -3.57 -3.97 -2.83
CA ILE A 41 -2.40 -3.20 -3.27
C ILE A 41 -1.23 -3.43 -2.31
N LEU A 42 -1.48 -3.34 -1.00
CA LEU A 42 -0.47 -3.50 0.04
C LEU A 42 0.09 -4.92 0.06
N ARG A 43 -0.78 -5.94 -0.03
CA ARG A 43 -0.41 -7.36 -0.09
C ARG A 43 0.52 -7.68 -1.26
N ARG A 44 0.38 -6.95 -2.37
CA ARG A 44 1.18 -7.11 -3.58
C ARG A 44 2.49 -6.33 -3.58
N ASP A 45 2.72 -5.49 -2.56
CA ASP A 45 3.83 -4.52 -2.55
C ASP A 45 3.83 -3.63 -3.83
N ASP A 46 2.63 -3.29 -4.34
CA ASP A 46 2.45 -2.50 -5.56
C ASP A 46 2.47 -0.99 -5.28
N VAL A 47 3.69 -0.44 -5.26
CA VAL A 47 3.93 0.99 -5.05
C VAL A 47 3.26 1.86 -6.12
N VAL A 48 3.18 1.39 -7.37
CA VAL A 48 2.63 2.20 -8.46
C VAL A 48 1.12 2.34 -8.27
N ALA A 49 0.43 1.24 -7.99
CA ALA A 49 -1.00 1.27 -7.70
C ALA A 49 -1.30 2.09 -6.44
N LEU A 50 -0.49 2.00 -5.37
CA LEU A 50 -0.67 2.79 -4.16
C LEU A 50 -0.59 4.31 -4.42
N LEU A 51 0.38 4.74 -5.22
CA LEU A 51 0.53 6.15 -5.60
C LEU A 51 -0.63 6.64 -6.48
N GLN A 52 -1.13 5.80 -7.39
CA GLN A 52 -2.29 6.14 -8.21
C GLN A 52 -3.55 6.24 -7.36
N TYR A 53 -3.77 5.24 -6.49
CA TYR A 53 -4.86 5.22 -5.51
C TYR A 53 -4.89 6.50 -4.69
N HIS A 54 -3.76 6.92 -4.12
CA HIS A 54 -3.69 8.16 -3.34
C HIS A 54 -4.00 9.43 -4.15
N ARG A 55 -3.55 9.50 -5.41
CA ARG A 55 -3.75 10.68 -6.26
C ARG A 55 -5.19 10.82 -6.77
N GLN A 56 -5.86 9.71 -7.03
CA GLN A 56 -7.15 9.68 -7.72
C GLN A 56 -8.31 9.45 -6.75
N CYS A 57 -8.10 8.74 -5.64
CA CYS A 57 -9.12 8.57 -4.60
C CYS A 57 -9.21 9.84 -3.74
N THR A 58 -10.24 10.65 -3.97
CA THR A 58 -10.44 11.94 -3.27
C THR A 58 -10.78 11.78 -1.79
N ASN A 59 -11.26 10.60 -1.38
CA ASN A 59 -11.57 10.28 0.01
C ASN A 59 -11.05 8.87 0.32
N PRO A 60 -9.73 8.68 0.49
CA PRO A 60 -9.17 7.37 0.72
C PRO A 60 -9.69 6.82 2.04
N ILE A 61 -10.09 5.55 2.03
CA ILE A 61 -10.80 4.93 3.15
C ILE A 61 -9.96 4.88 4.44
N ILE A 62 -8.63 4.92 4.33
CA ILE A 62 -7.68 5.09 5.46
C ILE A 62 -7.96 6.35 6.31
N LEU A 63 -8.61 7.38 5.73
CA LEU A 63 -8.99 8.59 6.46
C LEU A 63 -10.29 8.40 7.26
N ARG A 64 -11.08 7.37 6.94
CA ARG A 64 -12.28 6.98 7.67
C ARG A 64 -11.85 5.99 8.74
N HIS A 65 -11.43 6.49 9.90
CA HIS A 65 -11.16 5.67 11.09
C HIS A 65 -12.28 4.63 11.30
N SER A 66 -12.07 3.38 10.94
CA SER A 66 -12.78 2.26 11.52
C SER A 66 -11.96 1.83 12.74
N GLY A 67 -12.56 1.92 13.92
CA GLY A 67 -11.88 1.84 15.22
C GLY A 67 -11.37 0.45 15.59
N TYR A 68 -10.94 -0.35 14.62
CA TYR A 68 -10.45 -1.70 14.81
C TYR A 68 -8.99 -1.84 14.33
N ASP A 69 -8.16 -2.49 15.14
CA ASP A 69 -6.74 -2.65 14.84
C ASP A 69 -6.46 -3.47 13.56
N TRP A 70 -7.38 -4.37 13.17
CA TRP A 70 -7.29 -5.14 11.91
C TRP A 70 -7.57 -4.30 10.67
N ASP A 71 -8.11 -3.09 10.84
CA ASP A 71 -8.30 -2.14 9.74
C ASP A 71 -7.07 -1.24 9.52
N ASN A 72 -5.98 -1.45 10.27
CA ASN A 72 -4.77 -0.63 10.16
C ASN A 72 -3.92 -1.05 8.94
N PRO A 73 -3.87 -0.26 7.86
CA PRO A 73 -3.10 -0.61 6.65
C PRO A 73 -1.59 -0.62 6.88
N PHE A 74 -1.08 0.07 7.91
CA PHE A 74 0.34 0.01 8.27
C PHE A 74 0.68 -1.35 8.88
N ALA A 75 -0.14 -1.83 9.81
CA ALA A 75 0.03 -3.16 10.40
C ALA A 75 -0.10 -4.25 9.32
N TYR A 76 -1.10 -4.12 8.44
CA TYR A 76 -1.29 -5.06 7.33
C TYR A 76 -0.06 -5.14 6.40
N ALA A 77 0.51 -3.99 6.01
CA ALA A 77 1.71 -3.98 5.17
C ALA A 77 2.93 -4.63 5.86
N ILE A 78 3.05 -4.50 7.19
CA ILE A 78 4.10 -5.17 7.98
C ILE A 78 3.89 -6.69 7.97
N GLU A 79 2.67 -7.17 8.27
CA GLU A 79 2.33 -8.59 8.30
C GLU A 79 2.57 -9.30 6.97
N HIS A 80 2.36 -8.59 5.86
CA HIS A 80 2.57 -9.10 4.51
C HIS A 80 3.96 -8.83 3.93
N HIS A 81 4.89 -8.29 4.73
CA HIS A 81 6.25 -7.95 4.30
C HIS A 81 6.31 -6.97 3.10
N GLY A 82 5.26 -6.15 2.93
CA GLY A 82 5.15 -5.12 1.89
C GLY A 82 5.93 -3.87 2.27
N PHE A 83 7.25 -3.98 2.45
CA PHE A 83 8.03 -2.89 3.02
C PHE A 83 8.22 -1.70 2.07
N ARG A 84 8.15 -1.89 0.74
CA ARG A 84 8.26 -0.79 -0.22
C ARG A 84 6.97 0.02 -0.21
N VAL A 85 5.82 -0.65 -0.20
CA VAL A 85 4.52 0.02 -0.02
C VAL A 85 4.38 0.62 1.37
N LEU A 86 4.89 -0.02 2.43
CA LEU A 86 4.88 0.53 3.79
C LEU A 86 5.60 1.88 3.85
N ARG A 87 6.81 1.96 3.26
CA ARG A 87 7.55 3.22 3.18
C ARG A 87 6.72 4.32 2.52
N VAL A 88 6.15 4.02 1.36
CA VAL A 88 5.34 4.98 0.61
C VAL A 88 4.07 5.34 1.37
N LEU A 89 3.43 4.37 2.04
CA LEU A 89 2.22 4.57 2.84
C LEU A 89 2.46 5.56 3.99
N VAL A 90 3.61 5.46 4.68
CA VAL A 90 4.04 6.41 5.73
C VAL A 90 4.28 7.80 5.14
N GLU A 91 4.90 7.89 3.96
CA GLU A 91 5.19 9.16 3.29
C GLU A 91 3.91 9.91 2.85
N ILE A 92 2.93 9.20 2.29
CA ILE A 92 1.71 9.83 1.74
C ILE A 92 0.62 10.09 2.81
N PHE A 93 0.68 9.41 3.96
CA PHE A 93 -0.24 9.63 5.10
C PHE A 93 0.52 9.98 6.40
N PRO A 94 1.24 11.11 6.43
CA PRO A 94 2.01 11.49 7.60
C PRO A 94 1.11 11.72 8.82
N GLY A 95 1.49 11.15 9.97
CA GLY A 95 0.75 11.26 11.22
C GLY A 95 -0.40 10.26 11.39
N LYS A 96 -0.58 9.31 10.46
CA LYS A 96 -1.47 8.16 10.62
C LYS A 96 -0.75 6.88 11.06
N SER A 97 0.57 6.83 10.92
CA SER A 97 1.41 5.77 11.51
C SER A 97 1.78 6.09 12.95
N ASP A 98 1.90 5.06 13.78
CA ASP A 98 2.48 5.17 15.12
C ASP A 98 4.02 5.03 15.08
N SER A 99 4.67 5.21 16.24
CA SER A 99 6.13 5.12 16.34
C SER A 99 6.67 3.71 16.07
N SER A 100 5.90 2.66 16.34
CA SER A 100 6.32 1.26 16.15
C SER A 100 6.44 0.88 14.68
N VAL A 101 5.58 1.47 13.83
CA VAL A 101 5.66 1.34 12.37
C VAL A 101 6.97 1.93 11.85
N ASN A 102 7.37 3.09 12.35
CA ASN A 102 8.61 3.76 11.93
C ASN A 102 9.84 2.96 12.34
N GLU A 103 9.90 2.46 13.58
CA GLU A 103 11.00 1.60 14.06
C GLU A 103 11.14 0.32 13.21
N THR A 104 10.01 -0.30 12.85
CA THR A 104 9.99 -1.50 12.00
C THR A 104 10.53 -1.20 10.60
N LEU A 105 10.13 -0.06 10.01
CA LEU A 105 10.60 0.38 8.70
C LEU A 105 12.11 0.69 8.71
N GLU A 106 12.59 1.39 9.72
CA GLU A 106 14.03 1.71 9.88
C GLU A 106 14.86 0.44 10.00
N THR A 107 14.39 -0.53 10.79
CA THR A 107 15.05 -1.83 10.93
C THR A 107 15.17 -2.55 9.59
N TYR A 108 14.08 -2.58 8.81
CA TYR A 108 14.08 -3.18 7.48
C TYR A 108 15.05 -2.47 6.51
N LEU A 109 15.04 -1.14 6.48
CA LEU A 109 15.93 -0.36 5.62
C LEU A 109 17.41 -0.58 5.98
N ALA A 110 17.73 -0.68 7.27
CA ALA A 110 19.08 -1.01 7.73
C ALA A 110 19.52 -2.42 7.27
N ILE A 111 18.61 -3.40 7.29
CA ILE A 111 18.86 -4.75 6.78
C ILE A 111 19.13 -4.70 5.26
N LEU A 112 18.29 -4.00 4.50
CA LEU A 112 18.49 -3.87 3.05
C LEU A 112 19.85 -3.24 2.70
N ASP A 113 20.22 -2.14 3.38
CA ASP A 113 21.49 -1.46 3.14
C ASP A 113 22.70 -2.37 3.44
N GLN A 114 22.63 -3.15 4.52
CA GLN A 114 23.66 -4.16 4.81
C GLN A 114 23.74 -5.25 3.73
N HIS A 115 22.61 -5.72 3.21
CA HIS A 115 22.57 -6.74 2.15
C HIS A 115 23.05 -6.20 0.80
N GLU A 116 22.74 -4.95 0.45
CA GLU A 116 23.24 -4.29 -0.76
C GLU A 116 24.73 -4.00 -0.68
N SER A 117 25.22 -3.50 0.46
CA SER A 117 26.64 -3.29 0.72
C SER A 117 27.45 -4.59 0.65
N THR A 118 26.88 -5.69 1.16
CA THR A 118 27.49 -7.03 1.07
C THR A 118 27.52 -7.52 -0.38
N ARG A 119 26.44 -7.35 -1.14
CA ARG A 119 26.41 -7.71 -2.57
C ARG A 119 27.44 -6.91 -3.38
N GLN A 120 27.54 -5.60 -3.18
CA GLN A 120 28.50 -4.75 -3.87
C GLN A 120 29.96 -5.13 -3.55
N ARG A 121 30.26 -5.52 -2.30
CA ARG A 121 31.59 -6.03 -1.92
C ARG A 121 31.95 -7.35 -2.59
N PHE A 122 30.99 -8.26 -2.79
CA PHE A 122 31.24 -9.53 -3.49
C PHE A 122 31.48 -9.34 -5.01
N PHE A 123 30.88 -8.33 -5.64
CA PHE A 123 31.11 -8.02 -7.06
C PHE A 123 32.36 -7.18 -7.32
N ALA A 124 32.98 -6.57 -6.30
CA ALA A 124 34.23 -5.80 -6.43
C ALA A 124 35.50 -6.66 -6.30
N ILE A 125 35.38 -7.98 -6.12
CA ILE A 125 36.49 -8.93 -5.91
C ILE A 125 36.77 -9.80 -7.17
N PHE A 126 36.06 -9.56 -8.28
CA PHE A 126 36.32 -10.19 -9.58
C PHE A 126 36.57 -9.12 -10.65
#